data_AF-A0A496SJY8-F1
#
_entry.id   AF-A0A496SJY8-F1
#
_cell.length_a   1.000
_cell.length_b   1.000
_cell.length_c   1.000
_cell.angle_alpha   90.00
_cell.angle_beta   90.00
_cell.angle_gamma   90.00
#
_symmetry.space_group_name_H-M   'P 1'
#
loop_
_entity.id
_entity.type
_entity.pdbx_description
1 polymer ?
#
loop_
_entity_poly.entity_id
_entity_poly.type
_entity_poly.pdbx_seq_one_letter_code
_entity_poly.pdbx_strand_id
1 'polypeptide(L)'
;TLARLASDREGFKMHIATGQARPMPKYHEIGCPQYAGMRVILNGEVNAFMQHLASQHYAIVYGDLKEEIVELCQQLSIRPVVS
;
A
#
# COMPACT_ATOMS: atom_id res chain seq x y z
N THR A 1 -1.28 -0.35 -7.62
CA THR A 1 -0.85 -1.20 -6.48
C THR A 1 -0.17 -0.37 -5.41
N LEU A 2 -0.40 -0.72 -4.14
CA LEU A 2 0.27 -0.16 -2.96
C LEU A 2 1.19 -1.24 -2.37
N ALA A 3 2.41 -0.86 -2.00
CA ALA A 3 3.35 -1.78 -1.37
C ALA A 3 4.16 -1.11 -0.27
N ARG A 4 4.44 -1.85 0.81
CA ARG A 4 5.32 -1.41 1.89
C ARG A 4 6.15 -2.56 2.45
N LEU A 5 7.46 -2.43 2.29
CA LEU A 5 8.43 -3.28 2.99
C LEU A 5 8.52 -2.86 4.46
N ALA A 6 8.56 -3.86 5.33
CA ALA A 6 8.79 -3.70 6.77
C ALA A 6 9.62 -4.88 7.29
N SER A 7 10.09 -4.77 8.52
CA SER A 7 10.74 -5.87 9.24
C SER A 7 10.10 -6.07 10.60
N ASP A 8 10.13 -7.30 11.07
CA ASP A 8 9.81 -7.68 12.45
C ASP A 8 10.81 -8.75 12.93
N ARG A 9 10.51 -9.42 14.05
CA ARG A 9 11.40 -10.43 14.62
C ARG A 9 11.61 -11.65 13.72
N GLU A 10 10.73 -11.87 12.75
CA GLU A 10 10.77 -13.00 11.81
C GLU A 10 11.44 -12.63 10.48
N GLY A 11 11.98 -11.40 10.36
CA GLY A 11 12.64 -10.91 9.16
C GLY A 11 11.80 -9.89 8.39
N PHE A 12 11.94 -9.90 7.06
CA PHE A 12 11.24 -8.94 6.20
C PHE A 12 9.84 -9.41 5.82
N LYS A 13 8.91 -8.45 5.75
CA LYS A 13 7.56 -8.65 5.21
C LYS A 13 7.19 -7.53 4.25
N MET A 14 6.41 -7.87 3.22
CA MET A 14 5.88 -6.93 2.24
C MET A 14 4.35 -6.87 2.39
N HIS A 15 3.82 -5.74 2.84
CA HIS A 15 2.38 -5.50 2.80
C HIS A 15 1.98 -4.98 1.41
N ILE A 16 1.10 -5.69 0.74
CA ILE A 16 0.64 -5.44 -0.63
C ILE A 16 -0.87 -5.25 -0.60
N ALA A 17 -1.35 -4.20 -1.27
CA ALA A 17 -2.78 -4.00 -1.50
C ALA A 17 -3.02 -3.47 -2.91
N THR A 18 -4.18 -3.79 -3.47
CA THR A 18 -4.59 -3.32 -4.79
C THR A 18 -5.86 -2.47 -4.68
N GLY A 19 -6.07 -1.62 -5.67
CA GLY A 19 -7.20 -0.71 -5.66
C GLY A 19 -7.16 0.27 -6.80
N GLN A 20 -8.22 1.06 -6.91
CA GLN A 20 -8.38 2.08 -7.93
C GLN A 20 -8.12 3.47 -7.36
N ALA A 21 -7.24 4.20 -8.02
CA ALA A 21 -7.05 5.62 -7.77
C ALA A 21 -8.27 6.41 -8.26
N ARG A 22 -8.77 7.29 -7.39
CA ARG A 22 -9.83 8.26 -7.68
C ARG A 22 -9.34 9.65 -7.30
N PRO A 23 -9.83 10.70 -7.98
CA PRO A 23 -9.57 12.07 -7.56
C PRO A 23 -9.91 12.26 -6.08
N MET A 24 -9.06 13.00 -5.38
CA MET A 24 -9.34 13.36 -3.99
C MET A 24 -10.63 14.19 -3.95
N PRO A 25 -11.49 14.06 -2.91
CA PRO A 25 -12.53 15.05 -2.67
C PRO A 25 -11.92 16.45 -2.55
N LYS A 26 -12.75 17.49 -2.70
CA LYS A 26 -12.32 18.86 -2.40
C LYS A 26 -11.90 18.94 -0.94
N TYR A 27 -10.60 18.97 -0.71
CA TYR A 27 -9.96 19.04 0.60
C TYR A 27 -8.78 20.01 0.48
N HIS A 28 -8.62 20.85 1.49
CA HIS A 28 -7.52 21.78 1.61
C HIS A 28 -7.14 21.92 3.09
N GLU A 29 -5.87 21.69 3.41
CA GLU A 29 -5.36 21.90 4.77
C GLU A 29 -5.17 23.40 5.02
N ILE A 30 -5.66 23.90 6.15
CA ILE A 30 -5.61 25.34 6.46
C ILE A 30 -4.15 25.78 6.60
N GLY A 31 -3.73 26.77 5.81
CA GLY A 31 -2.39 27.33 5.86
C GLY A 31 -1.33 26.55 5.06
N CYS A 32 -1.73 25.54 4.27
CA CYS A 32 -0.82 24.74 3.47
C CYS A 32 -1.20 24.77 1.98
N PRO A 33 -0.23 24.73 1.04
CA PRO A 33 -0.51 24.48 -0.36
C PRO A 33 -1.25 23.15 -0.58
N GLN A 34 -1.94 23.03 -1.70
CA GLN A 34 -2.62 21.78 -2.05
C GLN A 34 -1.61 20.64 -2.22
N TYR A 35 -1.73 19.59 -1.41
CA TYR A 35 -0.91 18.40 -1.59
C TYR A 35 -1.31 17.62 -2.84
N ALA A 36 -0.30 17.04 -3.50
CA ALA A 36 -0.53 15.96 -4.44
C ALA A 36 -1.12 14.77 -3.67
N GLY A 37 -2.29 14.29 -4.10
CA GLY A 37 -2.85 13.10 -3.52
C GLY A 37 -4.07 12.59 -4.26
N MET A 38 -4.53 11.43 -3.83
CA MET A 38 -5.61 10.68 -4.44
C MET A 38 -6.36 9.91 -3.36
N ARG A 39 -7.62 9.59 -3.64
CA ARG A 39 -8.35 8.58 -2.87
C ARG A 39 -8.09 7.22 -3.50
N VAL A 40 -7.73 6.22 -2.71
CA VAL A 40 -7.62 4.84 -3.19
C VAL A 40 -8.82 4.05 -2.69
N ILE A 41 -9.58 3.46 -3.61
CA ILE A 41 -10.61 2.47 -3.29
C ILE A 41 -9.94 1.11 -3.34
N LEU A 42 -9.72 0.50 -2.18
CA LEU A 42 -9.09 -0.81 -2.09
C LEU A 42 -10.03 -1.89 -2.65
N ASN A 43 -9.43 -2.89 -3.31
CA ASN A 43 -10.15 -4.06 -3.80
C ASN A 43 -10.51 -5.03 -2.66
N GLY A 44 -9.75 -5.00 -1.56
CA GLY A 44 -10.00 -5.79 -0.35
C GLY A 44 -10.58 -4.99 0.81
N GLU A 45 -10.72 -5.64 1.95
CA GLU A 45 -11.33 -5.05 3.15
C GLU A 45 -10.41 -4.02 3.81
N VAL A 46 -10.91 -2.80 3.98
CA VAL A 46 -10.15 -1.71 4.62
C VAL A 46 -9.67 -2.11 6.01
N ASN A 47 -10.50 -2.81 6.79
CA ASN A 47 -10.10 -3.27 8.12
C ASN A 47 -8.90 -4.23 8.07
N ALA A 48 -8.87 -5.14 7.09
CA ALA A 48 -7.74 -6.06 6.92
C ALA A 48 -6.45 -5.28 6.57
N PHE A 49 -6.54 -4.29 5.69
CA PHE A 49 -5.42 -3.40 5.39
C PHE A 49 -4.91 -2.67 6.64
N MET A 50 -5.83 -2.09 7.44
CA MET A 50 -5.45 -1.30 8.62
C MET A 50 -4.77 -2.14 9.70
N GLN A 51 -5.14 -3.41 9.88
CA GLN A 51 -4.49 -4.31 10.84
C GLN A 51 -3.04 -4.67 10.47
N HIS A 52 -2.66 -4.48 9.20
CA HIS A 52 -1.33 -4.77 8.69
C HIS A 52 -0.54 -3.50 8.34
N LEU A 53 -1.01 -2.31 8.74
CA LEU A 53 -0.29 -1.06 8.57
C LEU A 53 1.10 -1.15 9.23
N ALA A 54 2.14 -1.00 8.41
CA ALA A 54 3.52 -1.07 8.88
C ALA A 54 4.21 0.30 8.93
N SER A 55 3.64 1.32 8.29
CA SER A 55 4.18 2.67 8.24
C SER A 55 3.11 3.65 7.77
N GLN A 56 3.33 4.95 7.99
CA GLN A 56 2.54 6.03 7.38
C GLN A 56 2.82 6.18 5.87
N HIS A 57 3.87 5.55 5.34
CA HIS A 57 4.31 5.71 3.95
C HIS A 57 4.17 4.41 3.16
N TYR A 58 3.56 4.50 1.98
CA TYR A 58 3.46 3.41 1.00
C TYR A 58 4.03 3.82 -0.34
N ALA A 59 4.71 2.89 -1.01
CA ALA A 59 5.04 3.03 -2.41
C ALA A 59 3.80 2.75 -3.26
N ILE A 60 3.66 3.50 -4.34
CA ILE A 60 2.49 3.44 -5.23
C ILE A 60 2.99 3.25 -6.65
N VAL A 61 2.44 2.26 -7.34
CA VAL A 61 2.76 1.97 -8.75
C VAL A 61 1.47 1.80 -9.55
N TYR A 62 1.48 2.28 -10.79
CA TYR A 62 0.36 2.13 -11.72
C TYR A 62 0.22 0.66 -12.16
N GLY A 63 -1.03 0.19 -12.26
CA GLY A 63 -1.35 -1.21 -12.58
C GLY A 63 -1.58 -2.08 -11.34
N ASP A 64 -2.15 -3.25 -11.57
CA ASP A 64 -2.18 -4.36 -10.62
C ASP A 64 -0.89 -5.17 -10.83
N LEU A 65 0.01 -5.12 -9.84
CA LEU A 65 1.31 -5.80 -9.88
C LEU A 65 1.44 -6.76 -8.69
N LYS A 66 0.31 -7.18 -8.13
CA LYS A 66 0.27 -7.98 -6.91
C LYS A 66 1.01 -9.30 -7.09
N GLU A 67 0.79 -9.98 -8.21
CA GLU A 67 1.37 -11.30 -8.47
C GLU A 67 2.88 -11.21 -8.66
N GLU A 68 3.35 -10.24 -9.43
CA GLU A 68 4.78 -9.99 -9.67
C GLU A 68 5.52 -9.61 -8.37
N ILE A 69 4.89 -8.83 -7.50
CA ILE A 69 5.48 -8.48 -6.19
C ILE A 69 5.50 -9.72 -5.28
N VAL A 70 4.46 -10.56 -5.30
CA VAL A 70 4.43 -11.82 -4.53
C VAL A 70 5.52 -12.78 -5.01
N GLU A 71 5.68 -12.94 -6.32
CA GLU A 71 6.76 -13.75 -6.92
C GLU A 71 8.15 -13.21 -6.52
N LEU A 72 8.34 -11.89 -6.58
CA LEU A 72 9.58 -11.25 -6.10
C LEU A 72 9.83 -11.55 -4.62
N CYS A 73 8.80 -11.49 -3.78
CA CYS A 73 8.91 -11.81 -2.36
C CYS A 73 9.37 -13.25 -2.14
N GLN A 74 8.89 -14.20 -2.92
CA GLN A 74 9.32 -15.60 -2.85
C GLN A 74 10.80 -15.76 -3.20
N GLN A 75 11.27 -15.11 -4.28
CA GLN A 75 12.68 -15.14 -4.68
C GLN A 75 13.62 -14.53 -3.63
N LEU A 76 13.15 -13.50 -2.93
CA LEU A 76 13.94 -12.78 -1.93
C LEU A 76 13.75 -13.27 -0.49
N SER A 77 12.98 -14.35 -0.27
CA SER A 77 12.62 -14.83 1.07
C SER A 77 11.95 -13.76 1.95
N ILE A 78 11.12 -12.91 1.35
CA ILE A 78 10.30 -11.90 2.05
C ILE A 78 8.89 -12.46 2.23
N ARG A 79 8.30 -12.31 3.43
CA ARG A 79 6.94 -12.79 3.69
C ARG A 79 5.91 -11.83 3.07
N PRO A 80 5.08 -12.25 2.11
CA PRO A 80 4.02 -11.39 1.58
C PRO A 80 2.81 -11.34 2.54
N VAL A 81 2.24 -10.15 2.73
CA VAL A 81 0.99 -9.91 3.44
C VAL A 81 0.07 -9.18 2.48
N VAL A 82 -0.95 -9.88 1.96
CA VAL A 82 -1.88 -9.32 0.97
C VAL A 82 -3.18 -8.92 1.66
N SER A 83 -3.66 -7.70 1.39
CA SER A 83 -4.91 -7.15 1.91
C SER A 83 -5.84 -6.66 0.81
#